data_AF-A0A6B1F0C3-F1
#
_entry.id   AF-A0A6B1F0C3-F1
#
_cell.length_a   1.000
_cell.length_b   1.000
_cell.length_c   1.000
_cell.angle_alpha   90.00
_cell.angle_beta   90.00
_cell.angle_gamma   90.00
#
_symmetry.space_group_name_H-M   'P 1'
#
loop_
_entity.id
_entity.type
_entity.pdbx_description
1 polymer ?
#
loop_
_entity_poly.entity_id
_entity_poly.type
_entity_poly.pdbx_seq_one_letter_code
_entity_poly.pdbx_strand_id
1 'polypeptide(L)'
;MKIKRKKLLNNLQDFALQGSGIIIGSPGVGKTYLLKELLRSLEFAEIPVLFLPIDQLGDGTDETLQGELSYKGDLIERLKAVPISDQKAILLFDAFDAARDEGTRKNFLRLIQRAVRELKDSW
;
A
#
# COMPACT_ATOMS: atom_id res chain seq x y z
N MET A 1 11.44 -12.36 -23.60
CA MET A 1 10.72 -13.14 -22.58
C MET A 1 9.29 -12.61 -22.45
N LYS A 2 8.26 -13.36 -22.86
CA LYS A 2 6.85 -12.91 -22.66
C LYS A 2 6.50 -13.09 -21.18
N ILE A 3 6.41 -12.00 -20.44
CA ILE A 3 5.89 -12.02 -19.07
C ILE A 3 4.46 -12.55 -19.15
N LYS A 4 4.18 -13.70 -18.50
CA LYS A 4 2.81 -14.21 -18.33
C LYS A 4 2.09 -13.33 -17.31
N ARG A 5 1.76 -12.09 -17.70
CA ARG A 5 1.28 -11.03 -16.81
C ARG A 5 0.10 -11.46 -15.94
N LYS A 6 -0.84 -12.23 -16.50
CA LYS A 6 -1.98 -12.79 -15.75
C LYS A 6 -1.54 -13.71 -14.60
N LYS A 7 -0.59 -14.61 -14.83
CA LYS A 7 -0.08 -15.49 -13.76
C LYS A 7 0.64 -14.69 -12.67
N LEU A 8 1.44 -13.69 -13.07
CA LEU A 8 2.14 -12.84 -12.12
C LEU A 8 1.17 -12.01 -11.26
N LEU A 9 0.12 -11.45 -11.88
CA LEU A 9 -0.92 -10.71 -11.17
C LEU A 9 -1.66 -11.60 -10.18
N ASN A 10 -2.08 -12.80 -10.60
CA ASN A 10 -2.74 -13.76 -9.70
C ASN A 10 -1.83 -14.11 -8.51
N ASN A 11 -0.56 -14.44 -8.77
CA ASN A 11 0.40 -14.74 -7.70
C ASN A 11 0.61 -13.55 -6.75
N LEU A 12 0.59 -12.32 -7.27
CA LEU A 12 0.72 -11.12 -6.45
C LEU A 12 -0.54 -10.89 -5.60
N GLN A 13 -1.72 -11.14 -6.16
CA GLN A 13 -2.98 -11.06 -5.42
C GLN A 13 -3.01 -12.11 -4.31
N ASP A 14 -2.67 -13.36 -4.60
CA ASP A 14 -2.58 -14.43 -3.60
C ASP A 14 -1.59 -14.07 -2.49
N PHE A 15 -0.44 -13.50 -2.85
CA PHE A 15 0.56 -13.01 -1.90
C PHE A 15 0.02 -11.90 -1.00
N ALA A 16 -0.63 -10.88 -1.59
CA ALA A 16 -1.17 -9.74 -0.84
C ALA A 16 -2.29 -10.15 0.13
N LEU A 17 -3.07 -11.19 -0.21
CA LEU A 17 -4.12 -11.73 0.65
C LEU A 17 -3.60 -12.58 1.82
N GLN A 18 -2.37 -13.11 1.73
CA GLN A 18 -1.77 -13.92 2.79
C GLN A 18 -1.13 -13.08 3.90
N GLY A 19 -0.75 -11.83 3.63
CA GLY A 19 -0.20 -10.91 4.61
C GLY A 19 0.70 -9.83 4.01
N SER A 20 1.49 -9.19 4.86
CA SER A 20 2.36 -8.08 4.46
C SER A 20 3.64 -8.55 3.77
N GLY A 21 4.12 -7.75 2.82
CA GLY A 21 5.35 -8.08 2.11
C GLY A 21 5.94 -6.95 1.28
N ILE A 22 7.08 -7.22 0.64
CA ILE A 22 7.86 -6.23 -0.11
C ILE A 22 8.00 -6.69 -1.56
N ILE A 23 7.68 -5.80 -2.49
CA ILE A 23 7.89 -6.05 -3.92
C ILE A 23 9.25 -5.45 -4.32
N ILE A 24 10.15 -6.32 -4.75
CA ILE A 24 11.47 -5.93 -5.26
C ILE A 24 11.58 -6.18 -6.76
N GLY A 25 12.46 -5.43 -7.42
CA GLY A 25 12.75 -5.61 -8.84
C GLY A 25 13.48 -4.41 -9.41
N SER A 26 14.18 -4.63 -10.53
CA SER A 26 14.95 -3.60 -11.21
C SER A 26 14.12 -2.35 -11.57
N PRO A 27 14.73 -1.16 -11.66
CA PRO A 27 14.07 0.02 -12.22
C PRO A 27 13.46 -0.28 -13.59
N GLY A 28 12.27 0.26 -13.88
CA GLY A 28 11.60 0.09 -15.17
C GLY A 28 10.97 -1.29 -15.44
N VAL A 29 11.07 -2.27 -14.52
CA VAL A 29 10.49 -3.61 -14.73
C VAL A 29 8.94 -3.64 -14.70
N GLY A 30 8.32 -2.54 -14.27
CA GLY A 30 6.86 -2.38 -14.22
C GLY A 30 6.21 -2.67 -12.87
N LYS A 31 6.91 -2.44 -11.74
CA LYS A 31 6.35 -2.61 -10.37
C LYS A 31 5.09 -1.77 -10.14
N THR A 32 5.18 -0.45 -10.36
CA THR A 32 4.04 0.47 -10.27
C THR A 32 2.90 0.07 -11.20
N TYR A 33 3.22 -0.36 -12.43
CA TYR A 33 2.20 -0.86 -13.35
C TYR A 33 1.49 -2.09 -12.77
N LEU A 34 2.24 -3.06 -12.24
CA LEU A 34 1.68 -4.26 -11.64
C LEU A 34 0.86 -3.96 -10.37
N LEU A 35 1.29 -3.02 -9.53
CA LEU A 35 0.52 -2.55 -8.37
C LEU A 35 -0.79 -1.88 -8.79
N LYS A 36 -0.81 -1.11 -9.89
CA LYS A 36 -2.04 -0.52 -10.43
C LYS A 36 -2.97 -1.56 -11.04
N GLU A 37 -2.44 -2.62 -11.65
CA GLU A 37 -3.26 -3.75 -12.11
C GLU A 37 -3.84 -4.53 -10.91
N LEU A 38 -3.07 -4.70 -9.84
CA LEU A 38 -3.56 -5.28 -8.58
C LEU A 38 -4.67 -4.43 -7.98
N LEU A 39 -4.47 -3.11 -7.87
CA LEU A 39 -5.49 -2.16 -7.40
C LEU A 39 -6.82 -2.36 -8.14
N ARG A 40 -6.80 -2.35 -9.47
CA ARG A 40 -8.01 -2.58 -10.30
C ARG A 40 -8.63 -3.95 -10.06
N SER A 41 -7.82 -4.98 -9.89
CA SER A 41 -8.29 -6.35 -9.63
C SER A 41 -8.99 -6.46 -8.28
N LEU A 42 -8.47 -5.77 -7.26
CA LEU A 42 -9.05 -5.71 -5.92
C LEU A 42 -10.34 -4.90 -5.90
N GLU A 43 -10.36 -3.73 -6.54
CA GLU A 43 -11.56 -2.92 -6.72
C GLU A 43 -12.68 -3.71 -7.43
N PHE A 44 -12.34 -4.44 -8.50
CA PHE A 44 -13.29 -5.30 -9.20
C PHE A 44 -13.82 -6.45 -8.35
N ALA A 45 -13.00 -6.96 -7.43
CA ALA A 45 -13.39 -8.00 -6.48
C ALA A 45 -14.08 -7.44 -5.22
N GLU A 46 -14.34 -6.13 -5.17
CA GLU A 46 -14.92 -5.42 -4.01
C GLU A 46 -14.10 -5.59 -2.72
N ILE A 47 -12.79 -5.81 -2.85
CA ILE A 47 -11.85 -5.85 -1.73
C ILE A 47 -11.42 -4.41 -1.41
N PRO A 48 -11.65 -3.91 -0.17
CA PRO A 48 -11.21 -2.57 0.20
C PRO A 48 -9.71 -2.43 0.05
N VAL A 49 -9.27 -1.38 -0.63
CA VAL A 49 -7.85 -1.15 -0.91
C VAL A 49 -7.52 0.33 -0.81
N LEU A 50 -6.41 0.65 -0.17
CA LEU A 50 -5.85 2.00 -0.12
C LEU A 50 -4.48 2.02 -0.80
N PHE A 51 -4.34 2.84 -1.83
CA PHE A 51 -3.10 3.02 -2.57
C PHE A 51 -2.41 4.33 -2.16
N LEU A 52 -1.17 4.21 -1.65
CA LEU A 52 -0.34 5.29 -1.12
C LEU A 52 0.94 5.46 -1.96
N PRO A 53 0.93 6.31 -3.00
CA PRO A 53 2.11 6.64 -3.76
C PRO A 53 3.02 7.59 -2.96
N ILE A 54 4.15 7.10 -2.45
CA ILE A 54 5.02 7.85 -1.52
C ILE A 54 5.58 9.12 -2.15
N ASP A 55 5.81 9.14 -3.45
CA ASP A 55 6.27 10.30 -4.21
C ASP A 55 5.25 11.47 -4.26
N GLN A 56 4.02 11.25 -3.78
CA GLN A 56 2.95 12.25 -3.73
C GLN A 56 2.51 12.58 -2.29
N LEU A 57 3.14 12.00 -1.28
CA LEU A 57 2.72 12.10 0.14
C LEU A 57 3.66 12.96 0.99
N GLY A 58 4.44 13.83 0.33
CA GLY A 58 5.37 14.76 0.97
C GLY A 58 6.37 14.07 1.90
N ASP A 59 6.50 14.58 3.14
CA ASP A 59 7.46 14.11 4.14
C ASP A 59 6.96 12.95 5.03
N GLY A 60 5.73 12.48 4.79
CA GLY A 60 5.12 11.36 5.52
C GLY A 60 4.82 11.64 6.99
N THR A 61 4.82 12.90 7.43
CA THR A 61 4.32 13.29 8.76
C THR A 61 2.80 13.17 8.83
N ASP A 62 2.26 13.04 10.04
CA ASP A 62 0.80 12.91 10.22
C ASP A 62 0.06 14.15 9.70
N GLU A 63 0.64 15.35 9.86
CA GLU A 63 0.10 16.61 9.35
C GLU A 63 0.06 16.64 7.81
N THR A 64 1.17 16.28 7.16
CA THR A 64 1.25 16.23 5.70
C THR A 64 0.29 15.19 5.13
N LEU A 65 0.26 13.98 5.70
CA LEU A 65 -0.65 12.92 5.26
C LEU A 65 -2.12 13.34 5.38
N GLN A 66 -2.50 13.99 6.49
CA GLN A 66 -3.85 14.53 6.67
C GLN A 66 -4.24 15.53 5.57
N GLY A 67 -3.30 16.40 5.18
CA GLY A 67 -3.49 17.34 4.08
C GLY A 67 -3.65 16.64 2.73
N GLU A 68 -2.69 15.81 2.36
CA GLU A 68 -2.65 15.15 1.04
C GLU A 68 -3.81 14.17 0.83
N LEU A 69 -4.21 13.46 1.90
CA LEU A 69 -5.30 12.47 1.85
C LEU A 69 -6.66 13.05 2.31
N SER A 70 -6.73 14.35 2.62
CA SER A 70 -7.96 15.06 3.00
C SER A 70 -8.74 14.38 4.15
N TYR A 71 -8.04 13.95 5.20
CA TYR A 71 -8.65 13.38 6.41
C TYR A 71 -8.22 14.13 7.67
N LYS A 72 -8.83 13.77 8.80
CA LYS A 72 -8.47 14.30 10.12
C LYS A 72 -8.20 13.18 11.10
N GLY A 73 -7.27 13.42 12.02
CA GLY A 73 -6.90 12.50 13.08
C GLY A 73 -5.83 11.51 12.63
N ASP A 74 -5.85 10.34 13.24
CA ASP A 74 -4.83 9.31 13.02
C ASP A 74 -5.21 8.37 11.86
N LEU A 75 -4.29 8.17 10.90
CA LEU A 75 -4.56 7.32 9.73
C LEU A 75 -4.86 5.88 10.13
N ILE A 76 -4.07 5.31 11.05
CA ILE A 76 -4.21 3.91 11.46
C ILE A 76 -5.52 3.70 12.20
N GLU A 77 -5.91 4.62 13.09
CA GLU A 77 -7.21 4.54 13.77
C GLU A 77 -8.38 4.67 12.78
N ARG A 78 -8.25 5.50 11.73
CA ARG A 78 -9.27 5.57 10.68
C ARG A 78 -9.37 4.28 9.88
N LEU A 79 -8.25 3.66 9.54
CA LEU A 79 -8.24 2.38 8.83
C LEU A 79 -8.86 1.27 9.68
N LYS A 80 -8.62 1.24 11.00
CA LYS A 80 -9.30 0.30 11.92
C LYS A 80 -10.82 0.48 11.95
N ALA A 81 -11.30 1.71 11.80
CA ALA A 81 -12.73 2.03 11.84
C ALA A 81 -13.46 1.74 10.51
N VAL A 82 -12.73 1.41 9.43
CA VAL A 82 -13.36 1.01 8.18
C VAL A 82 -14.07 -0.32 8.39
N PRO A 83 -15.38 -0.42 8.12
CA PRO A 83 -16.09 -1.69 8.19
C PRO A 83 -15.58 -2.59 7.06
N ILE A 84 -14.99 -3.71 7.43
CA ILE A 84 -14.45 -4.69 6.49
C ILE A 84 -15.32 -5.94 6.60
N SER A 85 -15.65 -6.53 5.45
CA SER A 85 -16.38 -7.80 5.41
C SER A 85 -15.47 -8.96 5.82
N ASP A 86 -15.87 -10.21 5.60
CA ASP A 86 -15.03 -11.38 5.91
C ASP A 86 -13.68 -11.40 5.17
N GLN A 87 -13.48 -10.53 4.18
CA GLN A 87 -12.24 -10.36 3.43
C GLN A 87 -11.40 -9.22 4.00
N LYS A 88 -10.09 -9.45 4.16
CA LYS A 88 -9.16 -8.40 4.58
C LYS A 88 -9.06 -7.29 3.55
N ALA A 89 -8.93 -6.07 4.02
CA ALA A 89 -8.55 -4.93 3.19
C ALA A 89 -7.06 -5.01 2.82
N ILE A 90 -6.61 -4.18 1.87
CA ILE A 90 -5.21 -4.16 1.43
C ILE A 90 -4.66 -2.74 1.43
N LEU A 91 -3.49 -2.55 2.05
CA LEU A 91 -2.74 -1.30 2.02
C LEU A 91 -1.53 -1.41 1.09
N LEU A 92 -1.49 -0.60 0.02
CA LEU A 92 -0.42 -0.61 -0.97
C LEU A 92 0.43 0.66 -0.85
N PHE A 93 1.73 0.50 -0.60
CA PHE A 93 2.70 1.59 -0.69
C PHE A 93 3.52 1.44 -1.98
N ASP A 94 3.54 2.47 -2.82
CA ASP A 94 4.36 2.49 -4.04
C ASP A 94 5.45 3.56 -3.95
N ALA A 95 6.49 3.41 -4.76
CA ALA A 95 7.60 4.37 -4.89
C ALA A 95 8.30 4.71 -3.56
N PHE A 96 8.48 3.74 -2.66
CA PHE A 96 9.18 3.95 -1.39
C PHE A 96 10.62 4.50 -1.57
N ASP A 97 11.28 4.16 -2.68
CA ASP A 97 12.59 4.70 -3.06
C ASP A 97 12.59 6.20 -3.40
N ALA A 98 11.41 6.82 -3.57
CA ALA A 98 11.26 8.26 -3.70
C ALA A 98 11.50 9.02 -2.38
N ALA A 99 11.41 8.35 -1.22
CA ALA A 99 11.78 8.91 0.09
C ALA A 99 13.31 9.02 0.23
N ARG A 100 13.89 10.01 -0.47
CA ARG A 100 15.34 10.16 -0.63
C ARG A 100 16.03 10.62 0.64
N ASP A 101 15.44 11.55 1.38
CA ASP A 101 15.98 12.00 2.66
C ASP A 101 15.67 11.01 3.79
N GLU A 102 16.54 10.99 4.80
CA GLU A 102 16.47 10.03 5.90
C GLU A 102 15.24 10.25 6.79
N GLY A 103 14.82 11.50 6.97
CA GLY A 103 13.66 11.88 7.78
C GLY A 103 12.37 11.31 7.19
N THR A 104 12.09 11.63 5.94
CA THR A 104 10.94 11.12 5.17
C THR A 104 10.92 9.60 5.15
N ARG A 105 12.07 8.96 4.90
CA ARG A 105 12.18 7.50 4.91
C ARG A 105 11.82 6.90 6.27
N LYS A 106 12.29 7.52 7.36
CA LYS A 106 11.99 7.09 8.72
C LYS A 106 10.50 7.27 9.07
N ASN A 107 9.87 8.34 8.58
CA ASN A 107 8.45 8.60 8.78
C ASN A 107 7.59 7.53 8.10
N PHE A 108 7.82 7.27 6.80
CA PHE A 108 7.10 6.22 6.08
C PHE A 108 7.36 4.83 6.65
N LEU A 109 8.60 4.49 7.06
CA LEU A 109 8.86 3.21 7.72
C LEU A 109 8.10 3.07 9.04
N ARG A 110 8.02 4.13 9.84
CA ARG A 110 7.25 4.12 11.09
C ARG A 110 5.77 3.88 10.81
N LEU A 111 5.22 4.54 9.79
CA LEU A 111 3.84 4.33 9.36
C LEU A 111 3.60 2.89 8.90
N ILE A 112 4.44 2.36 8.01
CA ILE A 112 4.34 0.98 7.50
C ILE A 112 4.43 -0.03 8.66
N GLN A 113 5.41 0.13 9.56
CA GLN A 113 5.57 -0.75 10.72
C GLN A 113 4.36 -0.70 11.65
N ARG A 114 3.78 0.49 11.84
CA ARG A 114 2.57 0.65 12.65
C ARG A 114 1.36 -0.02 11.98
N ALA A 115 1.18 0.16 10.68
CA ALA A 115 0.14 -0.51 9.90
C ALA A 115 0.26 -2.04 10.02
N VAL A 116 1.43 -2.61 9.79
CA VAL A 116 1.67 -4.06 9.91
C VAL A 116 1.32 -4.58 11.30
N ARG A 117 1.64 -3.84 12.37
CA ARG A 117 1.37 -4.26 13.75
C ARG A 117 -0.11 -4.15 14.13
N GLU A 118 -0.73 -3.03 13.77
CA GLU A 118 -2.04 -2.64 14.32
C GLU A 118 -3.22 -2.97 13.41
N LEU A 119 -2.96 -3.26 12.14
CA LEU A 119 -3.99 -3.64 11.16
C LEU A 119 -3.94 -5.11 10.76
N LYS A 120 -3.05 -5.94 11.33
CA LYS A 120 -2.80 -7.35 10.92
C LYS A 120 -4.03 -8.24 10.70
N ASP A 121 -5.11 -7.97 11.42
CA ASP A 121 -6.34 -8.79 11.42
C ASP A 121 -7.39 -8.24 10.45
N SER A 122 -7.19 -7.02 9.93
CA SER A 122 -8.18 -6.25 9.18
C SER A 122 -7.67 -5.75 7.81
N TRP A 123 -6.39 -5.38 7.69
CA TRP A 123 -5.71 -4.94 6.46
C TRP A 123 -4.44 -5.75 6.13
#